data_AF-A0A9D8GG28-F1
#
_entry.id   AF-A0A9D8GG28-F1
#
_cell.length_a   1.000
_cell.length_b   1.000
_cell.length_c   1.000
_cell.angle_alpha   90.00
_cell.angle_beta   90.00
_cell.angle_gamma   90.00
#
_symmetry.space_group_name_H-M   'P 1'
#
loop_
_entity.id
_entity.type
_entity.pdbx_description
1 polymer ?
#
loop_
_entity_poly.entity_id
_entity_poly.type
_entity_poly.pdbx_seq_one_letter_code
_entity_poly.pdbx_strand_id
1 'polypeptide(L)' 'MDVLLILIPAALFLGLLGLAAFLWALRSGQFDDLDGAAHRILFDDPPPAKEPKP' A
#
# COMPACT_ATOMS: atom_id res chain seq x y z
N MET A 1 1.92 32.27 20.09
CA MET A 1 3.09 31.48 19.64
C MET A 1 3.12 30.08 20.25
N ASP A 2 2.28 29.79 21.25
CA ASP A 2 2.31 28.51 22.00
C ASP A 2 1.84 27.31 21.18
N VAL A 3 0.92 27.52 20.22
CA VAL A 3 0.44 26.43 19.36
C VAL A 3 1.56 25.88 18.45
N LEU A 4 2.51 26.73 18.05
CA LEU A 4 3.64 26.30 17.21
C LEU A 4 4.57 25.36 17.99
N LEU A 5 4.68 25.52 19.30
CA LEU A 5 5.48 24.62 20.16
C LEU A 5 4.92 23.19 20.19
N ILE A 6 3.64 23.02 19.90
CA ILE A 6 3.00 21.69 19.82
C ILE A 6 2.98 21.20 18.37
N LEU A 7 2.64 22.07 17.42
CA LEU A 7 2.51 21.73 16.01
C LEU A 7 3.84 21.35 15.37
N ILE A 8 4.94 22.01 15.72
CA ILE A 8 6.25 21.70 15.13
C ILE A 8 6.71 20.29 15.52
N PRO A 9 6.76 19.90 16.81
CA PRO A 9 7.09 18.53 17.20
C PRO A 9 6.09 17.49 16.65
N ALA A 10 4.79 17.80 16.64
CA ALA A 10 3.78 16.91 16.10
C ALA A 10 3.98 16.65 14.59
N ALA A 11 4.25 17.70 13.80
CA ALA A 11 4.52 17.57 12.38
C ALA A 11 5.82 16.78 12.11
N LEU A 12 6.89 17.06 12.87
CA LEU A 12 8.14 16.30 12.76
C LEU A 12 7.94 14.83 13.12
N PHE A 13 7.20 14.54 14.18
CA PHE A 13 6.88 13.17 14.60
C PHE A 13 6.09 12.42 13.53
N LEU A 14 5.04 13.04 12.97
CA LEU A 14 4.25 12.46 11.89
C LEU A 14 5.10 12.25 10.62
N GLY A 15 5.97 13.20 10.28
CA GLY A 15 6.91 13.06 9.16
C GLY A 15 7.88 11.89 9.34
N LEU A 16 8.45 11.75 10.53
CA LEU A 16 9.33 10.63 10.87
C LEU A 16 8.59 9.28 10.86
N LEU A 17 7.35 9.24 11.37
CA LEU A 17 6.48 8.07 11.31
C LEU A 17 6.22 7.65 9.86
N GLY A 18 5.86 8.60 9.01
CA GLY A 18 5.65 8.35 7.58
C GLY A 18 6.90 7.85 6.89
N LEU A 19 8.05 8.46 7.16
CA LEU A 19 9.34 8.03 6.61
C LEU A 19 9.72 6.61 7.08
N ALA A 20 9.55 6.31 8.37
CA ALA A 20 9.83 4.99 8.92
C ALA A 20 8.92 3.92 8.30
N ALA A 21 7.61 4.21 8.17
CA ALA A 21 6.66 3.32 7.51
C ALA A 21 7.01 3.09 6.03
N PHE A 22 7.41 4.15 5.32
CA PHE A 22 7.86 4.06 3.93
C PHE A 22 9.10 3.18 3.76
N LEU A 23 10.14 3.41 4.59
CA LEU A 23 11.35 2.59 4.58
C LEU A 23 11.08 1.13 4.96
N TRP A 24 10.16 0.90 5.90
CA TRP A 24 9.71 -0.45 6.26
C TRP A 24 9.01 -1.14 5.08
N ALA A 25 8.14 -0.43 4.36
CA ALA A 25 7.43 -0.96 3.20
C ALA A 25 8.39 -1.34 2.05
N LEU A 26 9.40 -0.49 1.78
CA LEU A 26 10.48 -0.79 0.83
C LEU A 26 11.27 -2.03 1.23
N ARG A 27 11.68 -2.13 2.50
CA ARG A 27 12.44 -3.29 2.99
C ARG A 27 11.60 -4.58 3.01
N SER A 28 10.29 -4.47 3.14
CA SER A 28 9.37 -5.61 3.18
C SER A 28 9.00 -6.14 1.79
N GLY A 29 9.53 -5.54 0.71
CA GLY A 29 9.26 -5.97 -0.67
C GLY A 29 7.82 -5.77 -1.11
N GLN A 30 7.04 -4.90 -0.43
CA GLN A 30 5.63 -4.65 -0.80
C GLN A 30 5.46 -4.08 -2.20
N PHE A 31 6.50 -3.44 -2.75
CA PHE A 31 6.48 -2.86 -4.08
C PHE A 31 6.94 -3.83 -5.19
N ASP A 32 7.39 -5.04 -4.83
CA ASP A 32 7.96 -6.01 -5.78
C ASP A 32 6.88 -6.77 -6.59
N ASP A 33 5.64 -6.85 -6.08
CA ASP A 33 4.50 -7.52 -6.74
C ASP A 33 3.42 -6.53 -7.22
N LEU A 34 3.80 -5.29 -7.53
CA LEU A 34 2.85 -4.32 -8.11
C LEU A 34 2.43 -4.72 -9.54
N ASP A 35 3.36 -5.27 -10.31
CA ASP A 35 3.09 -5.72 -11.69
C ASP A 35 2.16 -6.95 -11.70
N GLY A 36 2.32 -7.88 -10.75
CA GLY A 36 1.44 -9.04 -10.62
C GLY A 36 0.03 -8.68 -10.13
N ALA A 37 -0.11 -7.67 -9.27
CA ALA A 37 -1.42 -7.12 -8.89
C ALA A 37 -2.14 -6.47 -10.08
N ALA A 38 -1.42 -5.70 -10.91
CA ALA A 38 -1.95 -5.10 -12.13
C ALA A 38 -2.35 -6.14 -13.20
N HIS A 39 -1.62 -7.25 -13.27
CA HIS A 39 -1.97 -8.35 -14.17
C HIS A 39 -3.28 -9.04 -13.76
N ARG A 40 -3.49 -9.29 -12.47
CA ARG A 40 -4.72 -9.93 -11.97
C ARG A 40 -5.97 -9.08 -12.23
N ILE A 41 -5.91 -7.77 -11.99
CA ILE A 41 -7.08 -6.91 -12.22
C ILE A 41 -7.48 -6.80 -13.70
N LEU A 42 -6.55 -7.00 -14.63
CA LEU A 42 -6.81 -6.91 -16.07
C LEU A 42 -7.15 -8.28 -16.70
N PHE A 43 -6.60 -9.36 -16.15
CA PHE A 43 -6.69 -10.72 -16.69
C PHE A 43 -7.39 -11.72 -15.76
N ASP A 44 -8.18 -11.26 -14.78
CA ASP A 44 -9.14 -12.11 -14.07
C ASP A 44 -10.21 -12.58 -15.08
N ASP A 45 -9.84 -13.59 -15.87
CA ASP A 45 -10.77 -14.29 -16.75
C ASP A 45 -11.91 -14.83 -15.86
N PRO A 46 -13.18 -14.55 -16.21
CA PRO A 46 -14.29 -15.11 -15.46
C PRO A 46 -14.12 -16.63 -15.42
N PRO A 47 -14.30 -17.27 -14.24
CA PRO A 47 -14.14 -18.72 -14.13
C PRO A 47 -14.99 -19.38 -15.22
N PRO A 48 -14.45 -20.39 -15.93
CA PRO A 48 -15.15 -21.02 -17.03
C PRO A 48 -16.54 -21.39 -16.55
N ALA A 49 -17.57 -20.91 -17.26
CA ALA A 49 -18.95 -21.21 -16.95
C ALA A 49 -19.03 -22.73 -16.82
N LYS A 50 -19.36 -23.22 -15.62
CA LYS A 50 -19.49 -24.65 -15.37
C LYS A 50 -20.55 -25.16 -16.32
N GLU A 51 -20.13 -25.78 -17.41
CA GLU A 51 -21.05 -26.48 -18.30
C GLU A 51 -21.78 -27.51 -17.45
N PRO A 52 -23.12 -27.45 -17.37
CA PRO A 52 -23.87 -28.46 -16.65
C PRO A 52 -23.62 -29.79 -17.34
N LYS A 53 -22.91 -30.66 -16.63
CA LYS A 53 -22.58 -32.01 -17.09
C LYS A 53 -23.90 -32.79 -17.29
N PRO A 54 -24.10 -33.44 -18.44
CA PRO A 54 -25.33 -34.19 -18.73
C PRO A 54 -25.51 -35.40 -17.81
#